data_AF-A0A8J3WDT3-F1
#
_entry.id   AF-A0A8J3WDT3-F1
#
_cell.length_a   1.000
_cell.length_b   1.000
_cell.length_c   1.000
_cell.angle_alpha   90.00
_cell.angle_beta   90.00
_cell.angle_gamma   90.00
#
_symmetry.space_group_name_H-M   'P 1'
#
loop_
_entity.id
_entity.type
_entity.pdbx_description
1 polymer ?
#
loop_
_entity_poly.entity_id
_entity_poly.type
_entity_poly.pdbx_seq_one_letter_code
_entity_poly.pdbx_strand_id
1 'polypeptide(L)'
;MTVSDVVFTDPAIDDLRRIGPDVAPRILKKILLLLENPEAGYPLGGELTGFRKLVVGRNTWRVVYRITDDKVIEVCEIWAGGERADAEVYAEAKARVRAAGGSRPEVVRLGEVVDRLGALTDHLDVDEPPAREPVPGWLADRLIYTVGMTREEVAALDLEKAVDLWAEFRSNPR
;
A
#
# COMPACT_ATOMS: atom_id res chain seq x y z
N MET A 1 18.13 9.73 15.45
CA MET A 1 18.96 8.59 14.99
C MET A 1 18.56 8.35 13.54
N THR A 2 19.48 8.52 12.59
CA THR A 2 19.21 8.31 11.16
C THR A 2 19.35 6.83 10.84
N VAL A 3 18.26 6.17 10.45
CA VAL A 3 18.35 4.84 9.84
C VAL A 3 19.01 4.97 8.47
N SER A 4 19.84 3.99 8.16
CA SER A 4 20.70 4.05 6.98
C SER A 4 20.07 3.36 5.77
N ASP A 5 19.30 2.29 5.98
CA ASP A 5 18.78 1.45 4.91
C ASP A 5 17.55 0.63 5.32
N VAL A 6 16.77 0.23 4.32
CA VAL A 6 15.70 -0.78 4.43
C VAL A 6 16.09 -1.99 3.59
N VAL A 7 16.02 -3.16 4.20
CA VAL A 7 16.26 -4.46 3.56
C VAL A 7 15.08 -5.41 3.76
N PHE A 8 14.95 -6.37 2.86
CA PHE A 8 13.87 -7.35 2.83
C PHE A 8 14.47 -8.75 2.91
N THR A 9 13.87 -9.60 3.73
CA THR A 9 14.14 -11.04 3.67
C THR A 9 13.45 -11.65 2.45
N ASP A 10 13.91 -12.80 1.99
CA ASP A 10 13.24 -13.52 0.88
C ASP A 10 11.73 -13.77 1.12
N PRO A 11 11.28 -14.19 2.33
CA PRO A 11 9.85 -14.31 2.61
C PRO A 11 9.06 -13.01 2.38
N ALA A 12 9.60 -11.84 2.78
CA ALA A 12 8.94 -10.56 2.55
C ALA A 12 8.82 -10.21 1.06
N ILE A 13 9.83 -10.58 0.26
CA ILE A 13 9.80 -10.39 -1.20
C ILE A 13 8.73 -11.29 -1.82
N ASP A 14 8.65 -12.55 -1.39
CA ASP A 14 7.64 -13.49 -1.86
C ASP A 14 6.22 -13.06 -1.48
N ASP A 15 6.05 -12.43 -0.32
CA ASP A 15 4.79 -11.82 0.07
C ASP A 15 4.40 -10.67 -0.88
N LEU A 16 5.31 -9.76 -1.20
CA LEU A 16 5.06 -8.68 -2.17
C LEU A 16 4.66 -9.23 -3.55
N ARG A 17 5.34 -10.28 -4.02
CA ARG A 17 5.00 -10.96 -5.28
C ARG A 17 3.59 -11.53 -5.26
N ARG A 18 3.20 -12.20 -4.17
CA ARG A 18 1.87 -12.80 -4.00
C ARG A 18 0.76 -11.75 -3.88
N ILE A 19 1.06 -10.64 -3.24
CA ILE A 19 0.17 -9.49 -3.06
C ILE A 19 -0.15 -8.83 -4.41
N GLY A 20 0.82 -8.79 -5.32
CA GLY A 20 0.61 -8.36 -6.70
C GLY A 20 0.67 -6.84 -6.91
N PRO A 21 0.63 -6.42 -8.19
CA PRO A 21 0.99 -5.07 -8.63
C PRO A 21 0.03 -3.97 -8.16
N ASP A 22 -1.23 -4.29 -7.84
CA ASP A 22 -2.22 -3.28 -7.41
C ASP A 22 -2.00 -2.79 -5.97
N VAL A 23 -1.34 -3.60 -5.15
CA VAL A 23 -1.24 -3.39 -3.70
C VAL A 23 0.22 -3.22 -3.28
N ALA A 24 1.16 -3.96 -3.86
CA ALA A 24 2.57 -3.92 -3.49
C ALA A 24 3.17 -2.48 -3.55
N PRO A 25 2.90 -1.64 -4.56
CA PRO A 25 3.40 -0.26 -4.58
C PRO A 25 2.92 0.59 -3.40
N ARG A 26 1.68 0.38 -2.93
CA ARG A 26 1.14 1.09 -1.75
C ARG A 26 1.83 0.66 -0.46
N ILE A 27 2.22 -0.61 -0.36
CA ILE A 27 2.98 -1.15 0.76
C ILE A 27 4.40 -0.59 0.75
N LEU A 28 5.10 -0.67 -0.38
CA LEU A 28 6.45 -0.12 -0.55
C LEU A 28 6.50 1.38 -0.26
N LYS A 29 5.53 2.15 -0.75
CA LYS A 29 5.40 3.57 -0.43
C LYS A 29 5.24 3.83 1.07
N LYS A 30 4.51 2.96 1.79
CA LYS A 30 4.37 3.08 3.25
C LYS A 30 5.66 2.72 3.98
N ILE A 31 6.45 1.77 3.46
CA ILE A 31 7.75 1.38 4.01
C ILE A 31 8.77 2.53 3.92
N LEU A 32 8.69 3.39 2.91
CA LEU A 32 9.57 4.57 2.82
C LEU A 32 9.49 5.50 4.05
N LEU A 33 8.35 5.55 4.74
CA LEU A 33 8.21 6.28 6.01
C LEU A 33 9.24 5.82 7.06
N LEU A 34 9.65 4.57 7.01
CA LEU A 34 10.56 3.99 7.98
C LEU A 34 11.99 4.54 7.86
N LEU A 35 12.38 5.08 6.69
CA LEU A 35 13.67 5.76 6.52
C LEU A 35 13.75 7.03 7.38
N GLU A 36 12.63 7.75 7.52
CA GLU A 36 12.54 8.98 8.31
C GLU A 36 12.15 8.71 9.76
N ASN A 37 11.22 7.77 9.97
CA ASN A 37 10.72 7.37 11.27
C ASN A 37 10.72 5.84 11.42
N PRO A 38 11.86 5.27 11.83
CA PRO A 38 12.02 3.82 12.02
C PRO A 38 11.05 3.23 13.04
N GLU A 39 10.55 4.05 13.96
CA GLU A 39 9.66 3.63 15.02
C GLU A 39 8.17 3.84 14.70
N ALA A 40 7.84 4.24 13.47
CA ALA A 40 6.46 4.54 13.05
C ALA A 40 5.48 3.34 13.17
N GLY A 41 6.00 2.12 13.27
CA GLY A 41 5.22 0.91 13.54
C GLY A 41 4.99 0.67 15.03
N TYR A 42 3.95 -0.08 15.36
CA TYR A 42 3.64 -0.45 16.74
C TYR A 42 4.56 -1.59 17.21
N PRO A 43 5.16 -1.50 18.40
CA PRO A 43 5.97 -2.60 18.94
C PRO A 43 5.10 -3.85 19.16
N LEU A 44 5.66 -5.01 18.87
CA LEU A 44 5.07 -6.32 19.17
C LEU A 44 5.59 -6.82 20.53
N GLY A 45 4.76 -7.56 21.24
CA GLY A 45 5.06 -8.09 22.58
C GLY A 45 5.28 -9.59 22.60
N GLY A 46 5.67 -10.10 23.77
CA GLY A 46 5.90 -11.52 24.01
C GLY A 46 7.10 -12.04 23.22
N GLU A 47 6.93 -13.15 22.51
CA GLU A 47 7.99 -13.76 21.69
C GLU A 47 8.40 -12.93 20.47
N LEU A 48 7.61 -11.91 20.12
CA LEU A 48 7.90 -10.97 19.03
C LEU A 48 8.50 -9.66 19.54
N THR A 49 8.96 -9.64 20.80
CA THR A 49 9.68 -8.49 21.35
C THR A 49 10.91 -8.19 20.49
N GLY A 50 11.09 -6.91 20.14
CA GLY A 50 12.12 -6.46 19.20
C GLY A 50 11.61 -6.28 17.76
N PHE A 51 10.41 -6.77 17.45
CA PHE A 51 9.73 -6.53 16.18
C PHE A 51 8.66 -5.45 16.32
N ARG A 52 8.28 -4.87 15.18
CA ARG A 52 7.26 -3.84 15.04
C ARG A 52 6.35 -4.19 13.87
N LYS A 53 5.09 -3.74 13.93
CA LYS A 53 4.14 -3.82 12.82
C LYS A 53 3.81 -2.43 12.27
N LEU A 54 3.96 -2.25 10.96
CA LEU A 54 3.45 -1.09 10.24
C LEU A 54 2.14 -1.46 9.54
N VAL A 55 1.13 -0.62 9.69
CA VAL A 55 -0.20 -0.88 9.14
C VAL A 55 -0.40 -0.11 7.83
N VAL A 56 -0.88 -0.80 6.79
CA VAL A 56 -1.10 -0.24 5.45
C VAL A 56 -2.55 -0.48 5.00
N GLY A 57 -3.10 0.47 4.22
CA GLY A 57 -4.39 0.31 3.54
C GLY A 57 -5.57 0.07 4.47
N ARG A 58 -5.94 1.04 5.32
CA ARG A 58 -7.09 0.95 6.24
C ARG A 58 -7.09 -0.31 7.13
N ASN A 59 -5.92 -0.69 7.66
CA ASN A 59 -5.73 -1.87 8.51
C ASN A 59 -5.81 -3.24 7.81
N THR A 60 -5.85 -3.24 6.47
CA THR A 60 -5.85 -4.47 5.67
C THR A 60 -4.50 -5.17 5.67
N TRP A 61 -3.37 -4.45 5.71
CA TRP A 61 -2.04 -5.08 5.60
C TRP A 61 -1.15 -4.74 6.81
N ARG A 62 -0.34 -5.72 7.23
CA ARG A 62 0.67 -5.59 8.28
C ARG A 62 2.03 -5.94 7.68
N VAL A 63 2.96 -4.99 7.78
CA VAL A 63 4.38 -5.20 7.48
C VAL A 63 5.08 -5.41 8.81
N VAL A 64 5.68 -6.59 9.02
CA VAL A 64 6.47 -6.87 10.21
C VAL A 64 7.95 -6.67 9.92
N TYR A 65 8.58 -5.88 10.78
CA TYR A 65 9.98 -5.50 10.64
C TYR A 65 10.65 -5.38 12.00
N ARG A 66 11.98 -5.32 12.00
CA ARG A 66 12.78 -4.97 13.17
C ARG A 66 13.80 -3.90 12.82
N ILE A 67 14.27 -3.19 13.84
CA ILE A 67 15.41 -2.28 13.73
C ILE A 67 16.61 -3.04 14.28
N THR A 68 17.59 -3.32 13.43
CA THR A 68 18.82 -4.02 13.82
C THR A 68 19.75 -3.09 14.61
N ASP A 69 20.76 -3.68 15.27
CA ASP A 69 21.77 -2.91 16.02
C ASP A 69 22.50 -1.90 15.12
N ASP A 70 22.75 -2.30 13.86
CA ASP A 70 23.38 -1.50 12.79
C ASP A 70 22.45 -0.42 12.20
N LYS A 71 21.27 -0.19 12.80
CA LYS A 71 20.27 0.79 12.36
C LYS A 71 19.76 0.54 10.94
N VAL A 72 19.73 -0.72 10.53
CA VAL A 72 19.04 -1.19 9.33
C VAL A 72 17.65 -1.65 9.70
N ILE A 73 16.67 -1.30 8.87
CA ILE A 73 15.30 -1.79 8.99
C ILE A 73 15.18 -3.05 8.15
N GLU A 74 14.98 -4.17 8.81
CA GLU A 74 14.79 -5.46 8.17
C GLU A 74 13.28 -5.77 8.14
N VAL A 75 12.71 -5.77 6.95
CA VAL A 75 11.32 -6.19 6.68
C VAL A 75 11.32 -7.70 6.56
N CYS A 76 10.62 -8.38 7.47
CA CYS A 76 10.65 -9.82 7.60
C CYS A 76 9.48 -10.50 6.86
N GLU A 77 8.27 -9.93 6.96
CA GLU A 77 7.03 -10.54 6.44
C GLU A 77 5.94 -9.49 6.18
N ILE A 78 5.03 -9.79 5.25
CA ILE A 78 3.90 -8.92 4.89
C ILE A 78 2.62 -9.76 4.71
N TRP A 79 1.57 -9.44 5.46
CA TRP A 79 0.31 -10.20 5.38
C TRP A 79 -0.93 -9.34 5.48
N ALA A 80 -2.05 -9.88 4.97
CA ALA A 80 -3.37 -9.30 5.13
C ALA A 80 -3.90 -9.59 6.55
N GLY A 81 -4.55 -8.63 7.20
CA GLY A 81 -5.35 -8.87 8.39
C GLY A 81 -6.83 -8.57 8.16
N GLY A 82 -7.67 -9.49 8.61
CA GLY A 82 -9.13 -9.45 8.58
C GLY A 82 -9.73 -10.54 9.49
N GLU A 83 -11.04 -10.48 9.71
CA GLU A 83 -11.85 -11.23 10.71
C GLU A 83 -11.77 -12.77 10.65
N ARG A 84 -11.08 -13.35 9.65
CA ARG A 84 -10.87 -14.80 9.48
C ARG A 84 -9.41 -15.26 9.59
N ALA A 85 -8.48 -14.40 10.01
CA ALA A 85 -7.04 -14.68 9.98
C ALA A 85 -6.39 -14.89 11.37
N ASP A 86 -7.16 -14.92 12.46
CA ASP A 86 -6.62 -14.55 13.77
C ASP A 86 -5.79 -15.63 14.51
N ALA A 87 -5.83 -16.90 14.12
CA ALA A 87 -5.06 -17.96 14.81
C ALA A 87 -3.96 -18.60 13.95
N GLU A 88 -4.30 -19.12 12.77
CA GLU A 88 -3.35 -19.86 11.93
C GLU A 88 -2.32 -18.96 11.27
N VAL A 89 -2.72 -17.80 10.72
CA VAL A 89 -1.78 -16.84 10.13
C VAL A 89 -0.85 -16.25 11.19
N TYR A 90 -1.33 -16.06 12.42
CA TYR A 90 -0.50 -15.58 13.52
C TYR A 90 0.49 -16.64 14.02
N ALA A 91 0.10 -17.91 14.04
CA ALA A 91 0.97 -19.03 14.39
C ALA A 91 2.03 -19.29 13.31
N GLU A 92 1.63 -19.21 12.05
CA GLU A 92 2.52 -19.32 10.90
C GLU A 92 3.50 -18.13 10.85
N ALA A 93 3.03 -16.90 11.04
CA ALA A 93 3.88 -15.71 11.13
C ALA A 93 4.86 -15.81 12.31
N LYS A 94 4.41 -16.29 13.47
CA LYS A 94 5.34 -16.56 14.58
C LYS A 94 6.38 -17.60 14.23
N ALA A 95 6.01 -18.68 13.55
CA ALA A 95 6.94 -19.74 13.16
C ALA A 95 7.99 -19.23 12.14
N ARG A 96 7.55 -18.42 11.18
CA ARG A 96 8.41 -17.85 10.13
C ARG A 96 9.34 -16.75 10.67
N VAL A 97 8.84 -15.86 11.54
CA VAL A 97 9.68 -14.88 12.26
C VAL A 97 10.72 -15.59 13.15
N ARG A 98 10.35 -16.69 13.82
CA ARG A 98 11.30 -17.51 14.60
C ARG A 98 12.40 -18.11 13.73
N ALA A 99 12.06 -18.59 12.53
CA ALA A 99 13.05 -19.13 11.59
C ALA A 99 14.01 -18.03 11.10
N ALA A 100 13.51 -16.81 10.86
CA ALA A 100 14.33 -15.65 10.49
C ALA A 100 15.20 -15.11 11.64
N GLY A 101 14.81 -15.33 12.91
CA GLY A 101 15.59 -14.94 14.08
C GLY A 101 16.85 -15.78 14.33
N GLY A 102 16.96 -16.98 13.72
CA GLY A 102 18.04 -17.94 13.97
C GLY A 102 19.13 -18.02 12.89
N SER A 103 18.87 -17.56 11.67
CA SER A 103 19.81 -17.55 10.54
C SER A 103 19.80 -16.16 9.92
N ARG A 104 20.94 -15.59 9.51
CA ARG A 104 20.93 -14.35 8.71
C ARG A 104 20.28 -14.69 7.36
N PRO A 105 19.04 -14.28 7.08
CA PRO A 105 18.48 -14.47 5.75
C PRO A 105 19.32 -13.66 4.75
N GLU A 106 19.38 -14.12 3.50
CA GLU A 106 19.87 -13.23 2.44
C GLU A 106 18.91 -12.03 2.38
N VAL A 107 19.45 -10.84 2.68
CA VAL A 107 18.66 -9.60 2.74
C VAL A 107 18.90 -8.79 1.48
N VAL A 108 17.83 -8.31 0.87
CA VAL A 108 17.84 -7.55 -0.39
C VAL A 108 17.47 -6.10 -0.11
N ARG A 109 18.21 -5.15 -0.69
CA ARG A 109 17.92 -3.71 -0.49
C ARG A 109 16.61 -3.29 -1.16
N LEU A 110 15.96 -2.27 -0.61
CA LEU A 110 14.70 -1.73 -1.15
C LEU A 110 14.77 -1.38 -2.65
N GLY A 111 15.85 -0.73 -3.11
CA GLY A 111 16.02 -0.41 -4.54
C GLY A 111 16.00 -1.66 -5.42
N GLU A 112 16.74 -2.69 -5.03
CA GLU A 112 16.79 -3.97 -5.75
C GLU A 112 15.43 -4.70 -5.72
N VAL A 113 14.66 -4.57 -4.64
CA VAL A 113 13.29 -5.12 -4.58
C VAL A 113 12.37 -4.41 -5.57
N VAL A 114 12.45 -3.08 -5.66
CA VAL A 114 11.66 -2.30 -6.63
C VAL A 114 12.02 -2.73 -8.06
N ASP A 115 13.30 -2.88 -8.37
CA ASP A 115 13.75 -3.32 -9.70
C ASP A 115 13.24 -4.73 -10.04
N ARG A 116 13.34 -5.68 -9.10
CA ARG A 116 12.85 -7.06 -9.29
C ARG A 116 11.34 -7.13 -9.53
N LEU A 117 10.57 -6.26 -8.88
CA LEU A 117 9.11 -6.20 -9.08
C LEU A 117 8.75 -5.46 -10.36
N GLY A 118 9.47 -4.39 -10.72
CA GLY A 118 9.29 -3.64 -11.96
C GLY A 118 9.56 -4.49 -13.21
N ALA A 119 10.64 -5.27 -13.21
CA ALA A 119 10.97 -6.18 -14.31
C ALA A 119 9.91 -7.27 -14.54
N LEU A 120 9.13 -7.63 -13.49
CA LEU A 120 8.02 -8.58 -13.62
C LEU A 120 6.78 -7.93 -14.25
N THR A 121 6.60 -6.62 -14.05
CA THR A 121 5.47 -5.85 -14.59
C THR A 121 5.73 -5.29 -15.99
N ASP A 122 6.98 -5.19 -16.45
CA ASP A 122 7.30 -4.77 -17.83
C ASP A 122 6.69 -5.68 -18.93
N HIS A 123 6.21 -6.87 -18.56
CA HIS A 123 5.49 -7.79 -19.45
C HIS A 123 3.96 -7.70 -19.33
N LEU A 124 3.45 -6.90 -18.39
CA LEU A 124 2.04 -6.63 -18.20
C LEU A 124 1.83 -5.18 -18.64
N ASP A 125 1.30 -4.98 -19.86
CA ASP A 125 0.79 -3.67 -20.28
C ASP A 125 -0.35 -3.27 -19.32
N VAL A 126 0.00 -2.65 -18.20
CA VAL A 126 -0.94 -1.96 -17.34
C VAL A 126 -1.14 -0.62 -18.02
N ASP A 127 -2.16 -0.54 -18.87
CA ASP A 127 -2.74 0.73 -19.30
C ASP A 127 -3.07 1.51 -18.02
N GLU A 128 -2.19 2.42 -17.62
CA GLU A 128 -2.45 3.39 -16.57
C GLU A 128 -3.70 4.14 -17.01
N PRO A 129 -4.83 4.06 -16.26
CA PRO A 129 -6.01 4.80 -16.64
C PRO A 129 -5.60 6.27 -16.76
N PRO A 130 -5.79 6.91 -17.93
CA PRO A 130 -5.26 8.24 -18.17
C PRO A 130 -5.72 9.15 -17.04
N ALA A 131 -4.81 9.98 -16.51
CA ALA A 131 -5.10 10.93 -15.45
C ALA A 131 -6.33 11.76 -15.84
N ARG A 132 -7.50 11.40 -15.30
CA ARG A 132 -8.78 12.04 -15.64
C ARG A 132 -8.75 13.43 -15.06
N GLU A 133 -8.92 14.44 -15.90
CA GLU A 133 -9.00 15.82 -15.44
C GLU A 133 -10.22 15.96 -14.50
N PRO A 134 -10.01 16.40 -13.25
CA PRO A 134 -11.09 16.46 -12.27
C PRO A 134 -12.10 17.54 -12.63
N VAL A 135 -13.38 17.29 -12.34
CA VAL A 135 -14.46 18.27 -12.55
C VAL A 135 -14.19 19.54 -11.73
N PRO A 136 -14.13 20.73 -12.35
CA PRO A 136 -13.96 22.00 -11.66
C PRO A 136 -15.07 22.25 -10.64
N GLY A 137 -14.72 22.86 -9.50
CA GLY A 137 -15.65 23.03 -8.37
C GLY A 137 -16.97 23.70 -8.72
N TRP A 138 -16.95 24.71 -9.60
CA TRP A 138 -18.16 25.40 -10.05
C TRP A 138 -19.12 24.49 -10.84
N LEU A 139 -18.60 23.52 -11.60
CA LEU A 139 -19.39 22.58 -12.40
C LEU A 139 -19.90 21.45 -11.51
N ALA A 140 -19.08 20.98 -10.58
CA ALA A 140 -19.48 20.01 -9.57
C ALA A 140 -20.67 20.54 -8.73
N ASP A 141 -20.61 21.80 -8.28
CA ASP A 141 -21.70 22.42 -7.53
C ASP A 141 -22.99 22.51 -8.35
N ARG A 142 -22.89 22.81 -9.66
CA ARG A 142 -24.06 22.85 -10.56
C ARG A 142 -24.69 21.46 -10.73
N LEU A 143 -23.88 20.43 -10.94
CA LEU A 143 -24.36 19.05 -11.10
C LEU A 143 -25.02 18.56 -9.80
N ILE A 144 -24.48 18.91 -8.64
CA ILE A 144 -25.07 18.51 -7.35
C ILE A 144 -26.37 19.27 -7.08
N TYR A 145 -26.33 20.60 -7.11
CA TYR A 145 -27.44 21.41 -6.62
C TYR A 145 -28.54 21.67 -7.66
N THR A 146 -28.23 21.53 -8.96
CA THR A 146 -29.17 21.82 -10.05
C THR A 146 -29.65 20.54 -10.74
N VAL A 147 -28.73 19.62 -11.05
CA VAL A 147 -29.07 18.34 -11.70
C VAL A 147 -29.49 17.27 -10.67
N GLY A 148 -29.09 17.43 -9.41
CA GLY A 148 -29.44 16.53 -8.31
C GLY A 148 -28.52 15.33 -8.18
N MET A 149 -27.32 15.38 -8.77
CA MET A 149 -26.33 14.31 -8.64
C MET A 149 -25.72 14.28 -7.23
N THR A 150 -25.31 13.10 -6.79
CA THR A 150 -24.55 12.92 -5.56
C THR A 150 -23.09 13.37 -5.73
N ARG A 151 -22.40 13.67 -4.61
CA ARG A 151 -20.97 14.02 -4.64
C ARG A 151 -20.11 12.87 -5.17
N GLU A 152 -20.50 11.65 -4.85
CA GLU A 152 -19.84 10.42 -5.30
C GLU A 152 -19.98 10.22 -6.82
N GLU A 153 -21.16 10.47 -7.38
CA GLU A 153 -21.38 10.39 -8.83
C GLU A 153 -20.57 11.46 -9.58
N VAL A 154 -20.50 12.69 -9.06
CA VAL A 154 -19.69 13.76 -9.66
C VAL A 154 -18.19 13.47 -9.57
N ALA A 155 -17.72 12.89 -8.47
CA ALA A 155 -16.31 12.50 -8.30
C ALA A 155 -15.88 11.36 -9.25
N ALA A 156 -16.83 10.61 -9.81
CA ALA A 156 -16.57 9.54 -10.77
C ALA A 156 -16.53 10.04 -12.23
N LEU A 157 -16.94 11.29 -12.50
CA LEU A 157 -16.92 11.89 -13.83
C LEU A 157 -15.52 12.41 -14.18
N ASP A 158 -15.21 12.33 -15.47
CA ASP A 158 -14.19 13.18 -16.09
C ASP A 158 -14.81 14.52 -16.52
N LEU A 159 -13.97 15.52 -16.79
CA LEU A 159 -14.42 16.84 -17.20
C LEU A 159 -15.34 16.81 -18.43
N GLU A 160 -15.02 15.99 -19.43
CA GLU A 160 -15.78 15.91 -20.69
C GLU A 160 -17.23 15.45 -20.42
N LYS A 161 -17.42 14.34 -19.71
CA LYS A 161 -18.76 13.86 -19.35
C LYS A 161 -19.52 14.83 -18.45
N ALA A 162 -18.83 15.51 -17.54
CA ALA A 162 -19.46 16.53 -16.70
C ALA A 162 -19.97 17.72 -17.51
N VAL A 163 -19.24 18.12 -18.56
CA VAL A 163 -19.66 19.17 -19.50
C VAL A 163 -20.84 18.70 -20.35
N ASP A 164 -20.83 17.47 -20.84
CA ASP A 164 -21.90 16.90 -21.66
C ASP A 164 -23.21 16.79 -20.86
N LEU A 165 -23.16 16.26 -19.63
CA LEU A 165 -24.33 16.16 -18.74
C LEU A 165 -24.93 17.54 -18.45
N TRP A 166 -24.07 18.55 -18.26
CA TRP A 166 -24.52 19.92 -18.05
C TRP A 166 -25.15 20.53 -19.32
N ALA A 167 -24.57 20.26 -20.50
CA ALA A 167 -25.10 20.71 -21.78
C ALA A 167 -26.45 20.07 -22.12
N GLU A 168 -26.60 18.77 -21.83
CA GLU A 168 -27.85 18.03 -22.01
C GLU A 168 -28.95 18.59 -21.10
N PHE A 169 -28.67 18.76 -19.80
CA PHE A 169 -29.61 19.35 -18.84
C PHE A 169 -30.04 20.76 -19.26
N ARG A 170 -29.10 21.59 -19.73
CA ARG A 170 -29.38 22.95 -20.22
C ARG A 170 -30.25 22.97 -21.48
N SER A 171 -30.19 21.91 -22.30
CA SER A 171 -30.94 21.79 -23.54
C SER A 171 -32.34 21.23 -23.34
N ASN A 172 -32.61 20.59 -22.20
CA ASN A 172 -33.94 20.07 -21.86
C ASN A 172 -34.25 20.27 -20.36
N PRO A 173 -34.43 21.53 -19.91
CA PRO A 173 -34.71 21.82 -18.51
C PRO A 173 -36.06 21.23 -18.13
N ARG A 174 -36.04 20.31 -17.15
CA ARG A 174 -37.25 19.79 -16.50
C ARG A 174 -37.86 20.80 -15.55
#